data_AF-A0A2M8SAH2-F1
#
_entry.id   AF-A0A2M8SAH2-F1
#
_cell.length_a   1.000
_cell.length_b   1.000
_cell.length_c   1.000
_cell.angle_alpha   90.00
_cell.angle_beta   90.00
_cell.angle_gamma   90.00
#
_symmetry.space_group_name_H-M   'P 1'
#
loop_
_entity.id
_entity.type
_entity.pdbx_description
1 polymer ?
#
loop_
_entity_poly.entity_id
_entity_poly.type
_entity_poly.pdbx_seq_one_letter_code
_entity_poly.pdbx_strand_id
1 'polypeptide(L)'
;MMDSPVGCIAASGTLAALIPPSGIMVVYTVFAEGVSLGKLLIAGILPGLMTAALFILALFVRLKFKPELAPLVVSRVTLKEKLLSIIWVGPLIIVVVCILGGIYLGVCTPTEGGAVGAFAAFVIFLLRKGYNQKLLMQSVISTV
;
A
#
# COMPACT_ATOMS: atom_id res chain seq x y z
N MET A 1 17.69 -14.70 3.18
CA MET A 1 16.89 -14.04 2.11
C MET A 1 15.74 -13.20 2.64
N MET A 2 15.36 -13.33 3.92
CA MET A 2 14.27 -12.59 4.58
C MET A 2 14.81 -11.71 5.73
N ASP A 3 16.08 -11.36 5.65
CA ASP A 3 16.95 -10.95 6.76
C ASP A 3 17.39 -9.48 6.59
N SER A 4 16.66 -8.70 5.80
CA SER A 4 16.98 -7.31 5.51
C SER A 4 15.69 -6.47 5.48
N PRO A 5 15.79 -5.13 5.58
CA PRO A 5 14.66 -4.23 5.39
C PRO A 5 13.87 -4.50 4.10
N VAL A 6 14.55 -5.01 3.07
CA VAL A 6 13.96 -5.40 1.78
C VAL A 6 13.00 -6.60 1.94
N GLY A 7 13.30 -7.55 2.83
CA GLY A 7 12.41 -8.67 3.14
C GLY A 7 11.10 -8.23 3.83
N CYS A 8 11.18 -7.24 4.73
CA CYS A 8 9.99 -6.65 5.34
C CYS A 8 9.16 -5.88 4.31
N ILE A 9 9.80 -5.15 3.39
CA ILE A 9 9.13 -4.44 2.30
C ILE A 9 8.44 -5.44 1.36
N ALA A 10 9.14 -6.51 0.95
CA ALA A 10 8.58 -7.56 0.09
C ALA A 10 7.38 -8.25 0.75
N ALA A 11 7.46 -8.57 2.05
CA ALA A 11 6.34 -9.14 2.80
C ALA A 11 5.19 -8.14 3.00
N SER A 12 5.46 -6.84 3.15
CA SER A 12 4.39 -5.83 3.26
C SER A 12 3.56 -5.71 1.99
N GLY A 13 4.12 -6.04 0.83
CA GLY A 13 3.40 -6.09 -0.44
C GLY A 13 2.27 -7.13 -0.45
N THR A 14 2.42 -8.26 0.26
CA THR A 14 1.35 -9.26 0.35
C THR A 14 0.25 -8.85 1.32
N LEU A 15 0.59 -8.09 2.37
CA LEU A 15 -0.40 -7.44 3.25
C LEU A 15 -1.25 -6.39 2.53
N ALA A 16 -0.68 -5.71 1.51
CA ALA A 16 -1.42 -4.75 0.69
C ALA A 16 -2.56 -5.39 -0.13
N ALA A 17 -2.50 -6.70 -0.40
CA ALA A 17 -3.60 -7.41 -1.02
C ALA A 17 -4.78 -7.63 -0.05
N LEU A 18 -4.56 -7.55 1.27
CA LEU A 18 -5.56 -7.81 2.30
C LEU A 18 -6.12 -6.52 2.92
N ILE A 19 -5.30 -5.48 3.04
CA ILE A 19 -5.69 -4.17 3.57
C ILE A 19 -6.23 -3.29 2.42
N PRO A 20 -7.40 -2.62 2.58
CA PRO A 20 -7.95 -1.73 1.56
C PRO A 20 -6.96 -0.63 1.12
N PRO A 21 -6.87 -0.29 -0.18
CA PRO A 21 -7.69 -0.74 -1.32
C PRO A 21 -7.14 -2.02 -2.00
N SER A 22 -7.91 -3.12 -1.97
CA SER A 22 -7.52 -4.40 -2.56
C SER A 22 -8.25 -4.66 -3.88
N GLY A 23 -7.51 -4.76 -4.99
CA GLY A 23 -8.07 -5.11 -6.29
C GLY A 23 -8.74 -6.49 -6.32
N ILE A 24 -8.22 -7.45 -5.54
CA ILE A 24 -8.79 -8.80 -5.44
C ILE A 24 -10.20 -8.74 -4.81
N MET A 25 -10.40 -7.89 -3.80
CA MET A 25 -11.73 -7.69 -3.20
C MET A 25 -12.71 -7.07 -4.18
N VAL A 26 -12.26 -6.13 -5.03
CA VAL A 26 -13.09 -5.56 -6.10
C VAL A 26 -13.54 -6.64 -7.08
N VAL A 27 -12.59 -7.42 -7.60
CA VAL A 27 -12.88 -8.52 -8.54
C VAL A 27 -13.84 -9.52 -7.90
N TYR A 28 -13.63 -9.88 -6.62
CA TYR A 28 -14.53 -10.77 -5.91
C TYR A 28 -15.97 -10.25 -5.86
N THR A 29 -16.19 -8.96 -5.56
CA THR A 29 -17.55 -8.39 -5.55
C THR A 29 -18.24 -8.33 -6.90
N VAL A 30 -17.48 -8.39 -8.00
CA VAL A 30 -18.05 -8.48 -9.35
C VAL A 30 -18.60 -9.88 -9.62
N PHE A 31 -17.93 -10.92 -9.11
CA PHE A 31 -18.38 -12.31 -9.27
C PHE A 31 -19.37 -12.76 -8.20
N ALA A 32 -19.22 -12.28 -6.97
CA ALA A 32 -20.13 -12.56 -5.87
C ALA A 32 -21.30 -11.58 -5.92
N GLU A 33 -22.33 -11.95 -6.67
CA GLU A 33 -23.57 -11.16 -6.79
C GLU A 33 -24.12 -10.82 -5.39
N GLY A 34 -24.39 -9.53 -5.15
CA GLY A 34 -25.00 -9.04 -3.91
C GLY A 34 -24.04 -8.64 -2.78
N VAL A 35 -22.73 -8.82 -2.93
CA VAL A 35 -21.75 -8.36 -1.92
C VAL A 35 -21.35 -6.91 -2.20
N SER A 36 -21.74 -5.99 -1.31
CA SER A 36 -21.31 -4.60 -1.39
C SER A 36 -19.80 -4.47 -1.12
N LEU A 37 -19.06 -3.83 -2.03
CA LEU A 37 -17.63 -3.60 -1.88
C LEU A 37 -17.29 -2.85 -0.59
N GLY A 38 -18.03 -1.79 -0.26
CA GLY A 38 -17.76 -1.00 0.94
C GLY A 38 -17.78 -1.86 2.21
N LYS A 39 -18.76 -2.77 2.31
CA LYS A 39 -18.86 -3.72 3.44
C LYS A 39 -17.72 -4.73 3.44
N LEU A 40 -17.32 -5.24 2.26
CA LEU A 40 -16.23 -6.20 2.14
C LEU A 40 -14.87 -5.57 2.50
N LEU A 41 -14.61 -4.34 2.06
CA LEU A 41 -13.40 -3.59 2.38
C LEU A 41 -13.30 -3.32 3.89
N ILE A 42 -14.40 -2.94 4.54
CA ILE A 42 -14.46 -2.77 6.00
C ILE A 42 -14.23 -4.10 6.72
N ALA A 43 -14.87 -5.18 6.24
CA ALA A 43 -14.67 -6.52 6.79
C ALA A 43 -13.22 -7.00 6.64
N GLY A 44 -12.52 -6.57 5.59
CA GLY A 44 -11.10 -6.84 5.33
C GLY A 44 -10.12 -6.19 6.33
N ILE A 45 -10.55 -5.16 7.07
CA ILE A 45 -9.69 -4.48 8.06
C ILE A 45 -9.30 -5.43 9.18
N LEU A 46 -10.24 -6.24 9.69
CA LEU A 46 -9.99 -7.19 10.77
C LEU A 46 -8.94 -8.26 10.40
N PRO A 47 -9.08 -9.04 9.31
CA PRO A 47 -8.07 -10.01 8.90
C PRO A 47 -6.75 -9.32 8.48
N GLY A 48 -6.81 -8.11 7.93
CA GLY A 48 -5.62 -7.27 7.67
C GLY A 48 -4.82 -6.97 8.94
N LEU A 49 -5.49 -6.52 10.00
CA LEU A 49 -4.85 -6.26 11.29
C LEU A 49 -4.32 -7.53 11.96
N MET A 50 -5.07 -8.64 11.88
CA MET A 50 -4.64 -9.92 12.43
C MET A 50 -3.35 -10.42 11.75
N THR A 51 -3.31 -10.40 10.42
CA THR A 51 -2.12 -10.82 9.66
C THR A 51 -0.94 -9.88 9.89
N ALA A 52 -1.17 -8.57 9.98
CA ALA A 52 -0.13 -7.61 10.35
C ALA A 52 0.46 -7.90 11.74
N ALA A 53 -0.39 -8.19 12.74
CA ALA A 53 0.05 -8.55 14.08
C ALA A 53 0.87 -9.85 14.09
N LEU A 54 0.43 -10.87 13.34
CA LEU A 54 1.16 -12.13 13.20
C LEU A 54 2.52 -11.93 12.52
N PHE A 55 2.61 -11.06 11.51
CA PHE A 55 3.87 -10.71 10.87
C PHE A 55 4.83 -10.01 11.84
N ILE A 56 4.35 -9.02 12.60
CA ILE A 56 5.15 -8.34 13.63
C ILE A 56 5.65 -9.33 14.67
N LEU A 57 4.78 -10.24 15.13
CA LEU A 57 5.13 -11.25 16.11
C LEU A 57 6.16 -12.25 15.55
N ALA A 58 5.97 -12.73 14.32
CA ALA A 58 6.90 -13.62 13.65
C ALA A 58 8.29 -12.97 13.47
N LEU A 59 8.34 -11.70 13.06
CA LEU A 59 9.58 -10.93 12.98
C LEU A 59 10.22 -10.76 14.36
N PHE A 60 9.46 -10.38 15.38
CA PHE A 60 9.97 -10.18 16.73
C PHE A 60 10.58 -11.46 17.30
N VAL A 61 9.87 -12.58 17.17
CA VAL A 61 10.35 -13.91 17.58
C VAL A 61 11.63 -14.28 16.82
N ARG A 62 11.64 -14.13 15.49
CA ARG A 62 12.80 -14.49 14.66
C ARG A 62 14.03 -13.65 14.99
N LEU A 63 13.86 -12.35 15.21
CA LEU A 63 14.94 -11.42 15.57
C LEU A 63 15.47 -11.68 16.98
N LYS A 64 14.60 -12.10 17.91
CA LYS A 64 15.02 -12.48 19.28
C LYS A 64 15.91 -13.74 19.28
N PHE A 65 15.61 -14.73 18.43
CA PHE A 65 16.38 -15.98 18.34
C PHE A 65 17.61 -15.89 17.43
N LYS A 66 17.62 -14.95 16.47
CA LYS A 66 18.74 -14.73 15.54
C LYS A 66 18.99 -13.23 15.34
N PRO A 67 19.59 -12.55 16.34
CA PRO A 67 19.85 -11.11 16.27
C PRO A 67 20.85 -10.71 15.18
N GLU A 68 21.68 -11.65 14.71
CA GLU A 68 22.61 -11.46 13.59
C GLU A 68 21.91 -11.12 12.26
N LEU A 69 20.61 -11.42 12.12
CA LEU A 69 19.81 -11.14 10.93
C LEU A 69 19.34 -9.68 10.85
N ALA A 70 19.53 -8.87 11.89
CA ALA A 70 19.24 -7.44 11.83
C ALA A 70 20.36 -6.65 12.52
N PRO A 71 21.52 -6.50 11.86
CA PRO A 71 22.57 -5.62 12.37
C PRO A 71 21.98 -4.22 12.56
N LEU A 72 22.07 -3.71 13.79
CA LEU A 72 21.59 -2.38 14.16
C LEU A 72 22.32 -1.36 13.28
N VAL A 73 21.63 -0.85 12.25
CA VAL A 73 22.17 0.23 11.44
C VAL A 73 22.31 1.44 12.36
N VAL A 74 23.56 1.82 12.65
CA VAL A 74 23.98 2.81 13.66
C VAL A 74 23.64 4.25 13.24
N SER A 75 22.77 4.45 12.24
CA SER A 75 22.29 5.78 11.92
C SER A 75 21.22 6.12 12.95
N ARG A 76 21.56 6.95 13.95
CA ARG A 76 20.58 7.56 14.85
C ARG A 76 19.72 8.50 14.02
N VAL A 77 18.70 7.95 13.37
CA VAL A 77 17.74 8.74 12.59
C VAL A 77 16.94 9.59 13.57
N THR A 78 17.03 10.90 13.39
CA THR A 78 16.34 11.88 14.22
C THR A 78 14.83 11.77 14.01
N LEU A 79 14.01 12.03 15.04
CA LEU A 79 12.54 12.06 14.90
C LEU A 79 12.07 12.99 13.77
N LYS A 80 12.81 14.09 13.51
CA LYS A 80 12.58 14.98 12.37
C LYS A 80 12.77 14.30 11.01
N GLU A 81 13.80 13.48 10.86
CA GLU A 81 14.08 12.75 9.60
C GLU A 81 13.03 11.65 9.35
N LYS A 82 12.55 11.00 10.43
CA LYS A 82 11.40 10.09 10.35
C LYS A 82 10.12 10.80 9.88
N LEU A 83 9.81 11.97 10.44
CA LEU A 83 8.63 12.75 10.01
C LEU A 83 8.77 13.30 8.58
N LEU A 84 9.95 13.79 8.19
CA LEU A 84 10.19 14.21 6.80
C LEU A 84 10.06 13.05 5.81
N SER A 85 10.36 11.82 6.23
CA SER A 85 10.19 10.64 5.38
C SER A 85 8.72 10.36 5.05
N ILE A 86 7.79 10.69 5.95
CA ILE A 86 6.34 10.58 5.70
C ILE A 86 5.89 11.50 4.56
N ILE A 87 6.52 12.67 4.37
CA ILE A 87 6.18 13.58 3.27
C ILE A 87 6.36 12.92 1.90
N TRP A 88 7.33 12.00 1.77
CA TRP A 88 7.54 11.25 0.53
C TRP A 88 6.44 10.20 0.27
N VAL A 89 5.72 9.75 1.32
CA VAL A 89 4.59 8.82 1.25
C VAL A 89 3.25 9.56 1.20
N GLY A 90 3.21 10.83 1.61
CA GLY A 90 2.01 11.67 1.64
C GLY A 90 1.14 11.64 0.37
N PRO A 91 1.72 11.77 -0.84
CA PRO A 91 0.93 11.70 -2.08
C PRO A 91 0.17 10.38 -2.25
N LEU A 92 0.74 9.24 -1.81
CA LEU A 92 0.07 7.94 -1.86
C LEU A 92 -1.12 7.90 -0.89
N ILE A 93 -0.97 8.46 0.31
CA ILE A 93 -2.04 8.53 1.31
C ILE A 93 -3.21 9.36 0.77
N ILE A 94 -2.93 10.47 0.09
CA ILE A 94 -3.97 11.30 -0.54
C ILE A 94 -4.79 10.47 -1.55
N VAL A 95 -4.12 9.71 -2.42
CA VAL A 95 -4.80 8.84 -3.39
C VAL A 95 -5.67 7.80 -2.69
N VAL A 96 -5.13 7.12 -1.67
CA VAL A 96 -5.88 6.11 -0.91
C VAL A 96 -7.11 6.70 -0.23
N VAL A 97 -6.97 7.86 0.42
CA VAL A 97 -8.07 8.54 1.10
C VAL A 97 -9.13 9.01 0.10
N CYS A 98 -8.74 9.53 -1.07
CA CYS A 98 -9.69 9.90 -2.12
C CYS A 98 -10.51 8.69 -2.61
N ILE A 99 -9.85 7.56 -2.86
CA ILE A 99 -10.53 6.34 -3.34
C ILE A 99 -11.45 5.77 -2.25
N LEU A 100 -10.92 5.53 -1.05
CA LEU A 100 -11.69 4.93 0.05
C LEU A 100 -12.80 5.87 0.52
N GLY A 101 -12.53 7.18 0.61
CA GLY A 101 -13.52 8.19 0.95
C GLY A 101 -14.65 8.24 -0.07
N GLY A 102 -14.35 8.22 -1.37
CA GLY A 102 -15.36 8.20 -2.44
C GLY A 102 -16.24 6.94 -2.40
N ILE A 103 -15.64 5.77 -2.17
CA ILE A 103 -16.35 4.49 -2.10
C ILE A 103 -17.20 4.39 -0.82
N TYR A 104 -16.67 4.77 0.34
CA TYR A 104 -17.37 4.66 1.62
C TYR A 104 -18.50 5.67 1.78
N LEU A 105 -18.36 6.86 1.21
CA LEU A 105 -19.41 7.88 1.20
C LEU A 105 -20.48 7.61 0.11
N GLY A 106 -20.29 6.58 -0.73
CA GLY A 106 -21.20 6.24 -1.82
C GLY A 106 -21.19 7.25 -2.97
N VAL A 107 -20.20 8.14 -3.01
CA VAL A 107 -20.03 9.18 -4.05
C VAL A 107 -19.52 8.56 -5.36
N CYS A 108 -18.73 7.49 -5.27
CA CYS A 108 -18.13 6.83 -6.42
C CYS A 108 -18.27 5.31 -6.32
N THR A 109 -18.51 4.67 -7.45
CA THR A 109 -18.37 3.22 -7.58
C THR A 109 -16.89 2.82 -7.52
N PRO A 110 -16.59 1.52 -7.32
CA PRO A 110 -15.20 1.04 -7.27
C PRO A 110 -14.42 1.35 -8.56
N THR A 111 -15.11 1.25 -9.69
CA THR A 111 -14.56 1.50 -11.02
C THR A 111 -14.24 2.98 -11.20
N GLU A 112 -15.14 3.87 -10.78
CA GLU A 112 -14.92 5.32 -10.79
C GLU A 112 -13.81 5.72 -9.81
N GLY A 113 -13.77 5.12 -8.61
CA GLY A 113 -12.69 5.30 -7.65
C GLY A 113 -11.34 4.89 -8.23
N GLY A 114 -11.27 3.78 -8.97
CA GLY A 114 -10.09 3.35 -9.69
C GLY A 114 -9.62 4.36 -10.74
N ALA A 115 -10.55 4.94 -11.52
CA ALA A 115 -10.24 5.97 -12.51
C ALA A 115 -9.72 7.26 -11.86
N VAL A 116 -10.36 7.73 -10.78
CA VAL A 116 -9.90 8.88 -10.00
C VAL A 116 -8.52 8.61 -9.40
N GLY A 117 -8.29 7.41 -8.88
CA GLY A 117 -7.00 6.98 -8.35
C GLY A 117 -5.88 7.00 -9.39
N ALA A 118 -6.13 6.45 -10.58
CA ALA A 118 -5.19 6.46 -11.69
C ALA A 118 -4.90 7.89 -12.17
N PHE A 119 -5.93 8.74 -12.28
CA PHE A 119 -5.77 10.14 -12.63
C PHE A 119 -4.96 10.91 -11.58
N ALA A 120 -5.27 10.73 -10.30
CA ALA A 120 -4.53 11.37 -9.20
C ALA A 120 -3.06 10.92 -9.17
N ALA A 121 -2.79 9.62 -9.37
CA ALA A 121 -1.44 9.10 -9.49
C ALA A 121 -0.69 9.71 -10.69
N PHE A 122 -1.36 9.88 -11.83
CA PHE A 122 -0.80 10.51 -13.02
C PHE A 122 -0.48 12.00 -12.78
N VAL A 123 -1.38 12.74 -12.11
CA VAL A 123 -1.13 14.14 -11.72
C VAL A 123 0.07 14.24 -10.77
N ILE A 124 0.16 13.36 -9.76
CA ILE A 124 1.32 13.30 -8.86
C ILE A 124 2.61 13.00 -9.62
N PHE A 125 2.56 12.11 -10.62
CA PHE A 125 3.70 11.80 -11.48
C PHE A 125 4.16 13.04 -12.27
N LEU A 126 3.24 13.82 -12.84
CA LEU A 126 3.58 15.06 -13.57
C LEU A 126 4.16 16.16 -12.66
N LEU A 127 3.65 16.27 -11.43
CA LEU A 127 4.10 17.27 -10.46
C LEU A 127 5.46 16.92 -9.83
N ARG A 128 5.88 15.66 -9.89
CA ARG A 128 7.20 15.23 -9.42
C ARG A 128 8.30 15.74 -10.36
N LYS A 129 9.23 16.54 -9.82
CA LYS A 129 10.44 16.95 -10.55
C LYS A 129 11.25 15.71 -10.95
N GLY A 130 11.48 15.52 -12.25
CA GLY A 130 12.27 14.40 -12.78
C GLY A 130 11.52 13.41 -13.68
N TYR A 131 10.29 13.70 -14.12
CA TYR A 131 9.66 12.86 -15.14
C TYR A 131 10.49 12.91 -16.44
N ASN A 132 10.76 11.74 -17.02
CA ASN A 132 11.47 11.59 -18.28
C ASN A 132 10.49 10.93 -19.25
N GLN A 133 10.40 11.43 -20.49
CA GLN A 133 9.55 10.82 -21.52
C GLN A 133 9.86 9.32 -21.71
N LYS A 134 11.13 8.93 -21.51
CA LYS A 134 11.53 7.51 -21.48
C LYS A 134 10.89 6.74 -20.33
N LEU A 135 10.83 7.33 -19.13
CA LEU A 135 10.21 6.72 -17.96
C LEU A 135 8.70 6.55 -18.17
N LEU A 136 8.06 7.54 -18.79
CA LEU A 136 6.63 7.48 -19.13
C LEU A 136 6.36 6.37 -20.16
N MET A 137 7.15 6.32 -21.23
CA MET A 137 7.05 5.25 -22.24
C MET A 137 7.27 3.87 -21.61
N GLN A 138 8.26 3.75 -20.72
CA GLN A 138 8.58 2.51 -20.02
C GLN A 138 7.43 2.07 -19.10
N SER A 139 6.85 2.99 -18.32
CA SER A 139 5.67 2.69 -17.49
C SER A 139 4.48 2.21 -18.33
N VAL A 140 4.20 2.83 -19.48
CA VAL A 140 3.08 2.43 -20.35
C VAL A 140 3.32 1.04 -20.95
N ILE A 141 4.53 0.76 -21.44
CA ILE A 141 4.87 -0.55 -22.02
C ILE A 141 4.87 -1.66 -20.97
N SER A 142 5.29 -1.37 -19.73
CA SER A 142 5.35 -2.36 -18.65
C SER A 142 4.03 -2.58 -17.89
N THR A 143 2.96 -1.84 -18.21
CA THR A 143 1.66 -1.93 -17.50
C THR A 143 0.71 -2.99 -18.11
N VAL A 144 1.18 -3.81 -19.07
CA VAL A 144 0.41 -4.90 -19.69
C VAL A 144 1.13 -6.23 -19.56
#